data_AF-A0A3B0RY80-F1
#
_entry.id   AF-A0A3B0RY80-F1
#
_cell.length_a   1.000
_cell.length_b   1.000
_cell.length_c   1.000
_cell.angle_alpha   90.00
_cell.angle_beta   90.00
_cell.angle_gamma   90.00
#
_symmetry.space_group_name_H-M   'P 1'
#
loop_
_entity.id
_entity.type
_entity.pdbx_description
1 polymer ?
#
loop_
_entity_poly.entity_id
_entity_poly.type
_entity_poly.pdbx_seq_one_letter_code
_entity_poly.pdbx_strand_id
1 'polypeptide(L)' 'MKIKWSYKVEDVTPPLFSGSKTRNKIIEETLNRRGMEGWELVKTNASSDGMSVTIYLKRPS' A
#
# COMPACT_ATOMS: atom_id res chain seq x y z
N MET A 1 9.03 27.09 9.04
CA MET A 1 9.04 26.33 7.76
C MET A 1 7.72 25.58 7.62
N LYS A 2 7.06 25.64 6.46
CA LYS A 2 5.87 24.82 6.19
C LYS A 2 6.32 23.58 5.44
N ILE A 3 6.14 22.40 6.03
CA ILE A 3 6.38 21.12 5.34
C ILE A 3 5.26 20.94 4.31
N LYS A 4 5.63 20.78 3.04
CA LYS A 4 4.68 20.41 1.99
C LYS A 4 4.58 18.89 1.98
N TRP A 5 3.37 18.37 1.79
CA TRP A 5 3.12 16.93 1.77
C TRP A 5 2.73 16.49 0.37
N SER A 6 3.33 15.38 -0.08
CA SER A 6 2.93 14.65 -1.27
C SER A 6 2.09 13.44 -0.84
N TYR A 7 1.03 13.13 -1.59
CA TYR A 7 0.15 11.99 -1.34
C TYR A 7 0.12 11.05 -2.54
N LYS A 8 -0.04 9.76 -2.28
CA LYS A 8 -0.17 8.71 -3.29
C LYS A 8 -1.24 7.71 -2.87
N VAL A 9 -2.03 7.26 -3.83
CA VAL A 9 -3.03 6.18 -3.67
C VAL A 9 -2.67 5.08 -4.67
N GLU A 10 -2.66 3.84 -4.22
CA GLU A 10 -2.28 2.69 -5.04
C GLU A 10 -3.15 1.49 -4.68
N ASP A 11 -3.62 0.76 -5.69
CA ASP A 11 -4.38 -0.48 -5.50
C ASP A 11 -3.45 -1.68 -5.67
N VAL A 12 -3.34 -2.49 -4.61
CA VAL A 12 -2.60 -3.75 -4.64
C VAL A 12 -3.60 -4.87 -4.87
N THR A 13 -3.53 -5.47 -6.05
CA THR A 13 -4.40 -6.61 -6.43
C THR A 13 -3.54 -7.86 -6.62
N PRO A 14 -3.47 -8.74 -5.60
CA PRO A 14 -2.82 -10.03 -5.74
C PRO A 14 -3.52 -10.92 -6.79
N PRO A 15 -2.82 -11.94 -7.35
CA PRO A 15 -3.42 -12.88 -8.29
C PRO A 15 -4.64 -13.62 -7.71
N LEU A 16 -5.70 -13.81 -8.51
CA LEU A 16 -7.00 -14.36 -8.09
C LEU A 16 -6.93 -15.72 -7.39
N PHE A 17 -5.95 -16.56 -7.73
CA PHE A 17 -5.78 -17.92 -7.15
C PHE A 17 -4.66 -18.00 -6.11
N SER A 18 -4.13 -16.87 -5.65
CA SER A 18 -3.10 -16.85 -4.62
C SER A 18 -3.72 -17.06 -3.23
N GLY A 19 -3.17 -18.01 -2.46
CA GLY A 19 -3.59 -18.23 -1.08
C GLY A 19 -3.32 -17.00 -0.21
N SER A 20 -4.02 -16.90 0.94
CA SER A 20 -3.93 -15.75 1.86
C SER A 20 -2.49 -15.37 2.24
N LYS A 21 -1.60 -16.36 2.44
CA LYS A 21 -0.18 -16.13 2.73
C LYS A 21 0.54 -15.39 1.59
N THR A 22 0.31 -15.80 0.35
CA THR A 22 0.92 -15.17 -0.83
C THR A 22 0.41 -13.74 -1.02
N ARG A 23 -0.89 -13.51 -0.77
CA ARG A 23 -1.47 -12.17 -0.80
C ARG A 23 -0.81 -11.24 0.21
N ASN A 24 -0.69 -11.70 1.46
CA ASN A 24 -0.06 -10.92 2.51
C ASN A 24 1.40 -10.58 2.17
N LYS A 25 2.14 -11.55 1.61
CA LYS A 25 3.52 -11.33 1.18
C LYS A 25 3.63 -10.24 0.10
N ILE A 26 2.75 -10.24 -0.90
CA ILE A 26 2.74 -9.22 -1.97
C ILE A 26 2.45 -7.83 -1.39
N ILE A 27 1.48 -7.74 -0.47
CA ILE A 27 1.15 -6.48 0.20
C ILE A 27 2.34 -5.99 1.04
N GLU A 28 2.97 -6.88 1.80
CA GLU A 28 4.15 -6.59 2.62
C GLU A 28 5.34 -6.10 1.77
N GLU A 29 5.67 -6.80 0.68
CA GLU A 29 6.72 -6.40 -0.26
C GLU A 29 6.43 -5.02 -0.87
N THR A 30 5.18 -4.74 -1.21
CA THR A 30 4.77 -3.44 -1.75
C THR A 30 4.97 -2.34 -0.72
N LEU A 31 4.50 -2.53 0.52
CA LEU A 31 4.66 -1.55 1.60
C LEU A 31 6.13 -1.31 1.94
N ASN A 32 6.94 -2.37 2.02
CA ASN A 32 8.38 -2.26 2.28
C ASN A 32 9.09 -1.46 1.18
N ARG A 33 8.78 -1.74 -0.10
CA ARG A 33 9.33 -0.97 -1.23
C ARG A 33 8.96 0.51 -1.14
N ARG A 34 7.70 0.82 -0.81
CA ARG A 34 7.25 2.22 -0.64
C ARG A 34 7.91 2.91 0.56
N GLY A 35 8.11 2.18 1.66
CA GLY A 35 8.88 2.66 2.80
C GLY A 35 10.31 3.05 2.43
N MET A 36 11.00 2.21 1.63
CA MET A 36 12.34 2.52 1.11
C MET A 36 12.36 3.73 0.15
N GLU A 37 11.26 3.98 -0.57
CA GLU A 37 11.07 5.19 -1.39
C GLU A 37 10.73 6.46 -0.57
N GLY A 38 10.69 6.35 0.77
CA GLY A 38 10.37 7.45 1.68
C GLY A 38 8.88 7.73 1.83
N TRP A 39 8.00 6.81 1.42
CA TRP A 39 6.57 6.91 1.64
C TRP A 39 6.15 6.30 2.97
N GLU A 40 5.31 7.01 3.70
CA GLU A 40 4.70 6.57 4.95
C GLU A 40 3.26 6.10 4.69
N LEU A 41 2.89 4.97 5.29
CA LEU A 41 1.53 4.46 5.24
C LEU A 41 0.59 5.28 6.13
N VAL A 42 -0.52 5.74 5.56
CA VAL A 42 -1.56 6.51 6.25
C VAL A 42 -2.76 5.63 6.57
N LYS A 43 -3.24 4.89 5.56
CA LYS A 43 -4.45 4.07 5.67
C LYS A 43 -4.41 2.93 4.67
N THR A 44 -5.09 1.85 5.00
CA THR A 44 -5.44 0.79 4.07
C THR A 44 -6.97 0.63 4.03
N ASN A 45 -7.50 0.31 2.85
CA ASN A 45 -8.89 -0.12 2.66
C ASN A 45 -8.84 -1.44 1.91
N ALA A 46 -9.24 -2.53 2.57
CA ALA A 46 -9.46 -3.79 1.90
C ALA A 46 -10.81 -3.76 1.19
N SER A 47 -10.87 -4.31 -0.02
CA SER A 47 -12.13 -4.56 -0.70
C SER A 47 -12.97 -5.58 0.08
N SER A 48 -14.30 -5.50 -0.06
CA SER A 48 -15.23 -6.39 0.64
C SER A 48 -15.05 -7.88 0.28
N ASP A 49 -14.50 -8.16 -0.90
CA ASP A 49 -14.14 -9.50 -1.37
C ASP A 49 -12.74 -9.95 -0.90
N GLY A 50 -11.97 -9.08 -0.25
CA GLY A 50 -10.60 -9.34 0.21
C GLY A 50 -9.60 -9.59 -0.91
N MET A 51 -9.93 -9.24 -2.15
CA MET A 51 -9.11 -9.49 -3.34
C MET A 51 -8.20 -8.32 -3.70
N SER A 52 -8.48 -7.11 -3.22
CA SER A 52 -7.63 -5.96 -3.40
C SER A 52 -7.51 -5.14 -2.12
N VAL A 53 -6.39 -4.42 -2.00
CA VAL A 53 -6.14 -3.49 -0.91
C VAL A 53 -5.69 -2.16 -1.51
N THR A 54 -6.49 -1.13 -1.29
CA THR A 54 -6.08 0.25 -1.58
C THR A 54 -5.21 0.76 -0.44
N ILE A 55 -4.02 1.23 -0.76
CA ILE A 55 -3.08 1.85 0.19
C ILE A 55 -3.00 3.36 -0.04
N TYR A 56 -3.03 4.11 1.05
CA TYR A 56 -2.90 5.56 1.06
C TYR A 56 -1.57 5.92 1.71
N LEU A 57 -0.74 6.67 0.98
CA LEU A 57 0.63 6.99 1.35
C LEU A 57 0.85 8.50 1.39
N LYS A 58 1.75 8.96 2.26
CA LYS A 58 2.22 10.35 2.30
C LYS A 58 3.74 10.40 2.37
N ARG A 59 4.34 11.50 1.92
CA ARG A 59 5.76 11.81 2.19
C ARG A 59 6.01 13.32 2.26
N PRO A 60 7.05 13.78 2.97
CA PRO A 60 7.53 15.15 2.85
C PRO A 60 7.91 15.42 1.39
N SER A 61 7.47 16.57 0.88
CA SER A 61 7.68 16.99 -0.51
C SER A 61 8.87 17.91 -0.67
#